data_AF-A0A1Z5LA16-F1
#
_entry.id   AF-A0A1Z5LA16-F1
#
_cell.length_a   1.000
_cell.length_b   1.000
_cell.length_c   1.000
_cell.angle_alpha   90.00
_cell.angle_beta   90.00
_cell.angle_gamma   90.00
#
_symmetry.space_group_name_H-M   'P 1'
#
loop_
_entity.id
_entity.type
_entity.pdbx_description
1 polymer ?
#
loop_
_entity_poly.entity_id
_entity_poly.type
_entity_poly.pdbx_seq_one_letter_code
_entity_poly.pdbx_strand_id
1 'polypeptide(L)'
;MLSFTGTVKLKLCEASDLKPTDNVVGSKPQEMLIDPYVSISVDDILISRSTTKQRTFKPVWNEYFTAEVHNAQNLGLTVLHAAVPSDVFVANCTVSFDELANSAKEQGSSENDIWIDLEPAGKIHIVIELQSVENVAAEEPREFKQRQGLNRRRGAMRQRIHQVNGHKFMATILRQPTFCSHCREFIWGLGKQGYQCQVCNCVVHKRCHEQVVSKCSRMQDNTNDEQAAGGRFNINIPHRFMVHSYKRPTYCDHCGSMLYGLLRQGLQCEACDMNFHKRCQKNVANNCGVNPKQMAEILSAIGISGDKLSKRKKKPL
;
A
#
# COMPACT_ATOMS: atom_id res chain seq x y z
N MET A 1 9.32 16.17 -4.64
CA MET A 1 8.54 15.21 -5.43
C MET A 1 7.72 16.01 -6.41
N LEU A 2 7.98 15.80 -7.69
CA LEU A 2 7.17 16.35 -8.77
C LEU A 2 5.84 15.60 -8.78
N SER A 3 4.75 16.31 -8.98
CA SER A 3 3.39 15.76 -9.00
C SER A 3 2.74 16.20 -10.29
N PHE A 4 2.13 15.27 -11.01
CA PHE A 4 1.49 15.57 -12.28
C PHE A 4 0.09 16.17 -12.06
N THR A 5 -0.20 17.25 -12.76
CA THR A 5 -1.55 17.82 -12.85
C THR A 5 -1.88 18.00 -14.31
N GLY A 6 -3.01 17.46 -14.74
CA GLY A 6 -3.40 17.47 -16.15
C GLY A 6 -4.34 16.34 -16.52
N THR A 7 -4.42 16.06 -17.82
CA THR A 7 -5.23 14.98 -18.36
C THR A 7 -4.35 13.78 -18.66
N VAL A 8 -4.77 12.61 -18.18
CA VAL A 8 -4.17 11.31 -18.49
C VAL A 8 -5.06 10.63 -19.51
N LYS A 9 -4.51 10.27 -20.67
CA LYS A 9 -5.17 9.37 -21.62
C LYS A 9 -4.40 8.06 -21.64
N LEU A 10 -5.07 6.98 -21.28
CA LEU A 10 -4.51 5.64 -21.18
C LEU A 10 -5.24 4.71 -22.15
N LYS A 11 -4.50 4.09 -23.06
CA LYS A 11 -4.93 2.91 -23.80
C LYS A 11 -4.38 1.68 -23.11
N LEU A 12 -5.28 0.83 -22.64
CA LEU A 12 -4.95 -0.49 -22.12
C LEU A 12 -4.97 -1.49 -23.29
N CYS A 13 -3.80 -1.94 -23.73
CA CYS A 13 -3.67 -2.81 -24.90
C CYS A 13 -3.92 -4.27 -24.54
N GLU A 14 -2.95 -4.91 -23.88
CA GLU A 14 -2.96 -6.34 -23.58
C GLU A 14 -2.09 -6.67 -22.37
N ALA A 15 -2.21 -7.89 -21.84
CA ALA A 15 -1.27 -8.46 -20.89
C ALA A 15 -0.79 -9.83 -21.37
N SER A 16 0.41 -10.21 -20.95
CA SER A 16 0.99 -11.51 -21.23
C SER A 16 1.63 -12.14 -20.00
N ASP A 17 1.79 -13.45 -20.05
CA ASP A 17 2.46 -14.27 -19.04
C ASP A 17 1.87 -14.14 -17.62
N LEU A 18 0.56 -13.86 -17.53
CA LEU A 18 -0.18 -13.85 -16.27
C LEU A 18 -0.16 -15.23 -15.61
N LYS A 19 0.05 -15.27 -14.29
CA LYS A 19 0.01 -16.50 -13.50
C LYS A 19 -1.11 -16.42 -12.46
N PRO A 20 -1.94 -17.47 -12.31
CA PRO A 20 -2.88 -17.52 -11.20
C PRO A 20 -2.13 -17.48 -9.87
N THR A 21 -2.66 -16.72 -8.92
CA THR A 21 -2.22 -16.79 -7.52
C THR A 21 -2.62 -18.15 -6.94
N ASP A 22 -1.81 -18.73 -6.05
CA ASP A 22 -2.05 -20.06 -5.44
C ASP A 22 -3.48 -20.26 -4.87
N ASN A 23 -4.16 -19.16 -4.53
CA ASN A 23 -5.57 -19.12 -4.09
C ASN A 23 -6.60 -19.56 -5.14
N VAL A 24 -6.21 -19.68 -6.42
CA VAL A 24 -7.09 -20.15 -7.52
C VAL A 24 -7.13 -21.68 -7.58
N VAL A 25 -6.19 -22.39 -6.92
CA VAL A 25 -5.98 -23.84 -7.11
C VAL A 25 -6.65 -24.65 -6.00
N GLY A 26 -7.97 -24.85 -6.12
CA GLY A 26 -8.72 -25.84 -5.34
C GLY A 26 -8.73 -27.24 -5.93
N SER A 27 -8.23 -27.44 -7.15
CA SER A 27 -8.26 -28.73 -7.88
C SER A 27 -7.23 -28.69 -9.02
N LYS A 28 -6.34 -29.70 -9.09
CA LYS A 28 -5.30 -30.01 -10.09
C LYS A 28 -4.55 -28.84 -10.80
N PRO A 29 -3.20 -28.78 -10.79
CA PRO A 29 -2.43 -27.58 -11.19
C PRO A 29 -2.34 -27.28 -12.70
N GLN A 30 -3.21 -27.82 -13.53
CA GLN A 30 -3.09 -27.72 -14.98
C GLN A 30 -4.51 -27.51 -15.54
N GLU A 31 -4.75 -26.36 -16.18
CA GLU A 31 -5.92 -26.00 -17.01
C GLU A 31 -7.01 -25.03 -16.47
N MET A 32 -6.91 -24.42 -15.28
CA MET A 32 -7.84 -23.35 -14.91
C MET A 32 -7.38 -21.99 -15.47
N LEU A 33 -7.82 -21.69 -16.70
CA LEU A 33 -7.75 -20.35 -17.28
C LEU A 33 -8.50 -19.35 -16.39
N ILE A 34 -7.98 -18.13 -16.28
CA ILE A 34 -8.59 -17.04 -15.49
C ILE A 34 -9.48 -16.16 -16.36
N ASP A 35 -10.35 -15.40 -15.72
CA ASP A 35 -11.17 -14.35 -16.33
C ASP A 35 -10.63 -12.96 -15.92
N PRO A 36 -9.57 -12.43 -16.58
CA PRO A 36 -8.87 -11.25 -16.10
C PRO A 36 -9.58 -9.95 -16.49
N TYR A 37 -9.54 -8.98 -15.58
CA TYR A 37 -9.81 -7.57 -15.84
C TYR A 37 -8.78 -6.69 -15.10
N VAL A 38 -8.65 -5.43 -15.51
CA VAL A 38 -7.71 -4.47 -14.92
C VAL A 38 -8.47 -3.38 -14.19
N SER A 39 -8.08 -3.16 -12.95
CA SER A 39 -8.47 -2.00 -12.15
C SER A 39 -7.41 -0.91 -12.31
N ILE A 40 -7.83 0.28 -12.74
CA ILE A 40 -6.97 1.44 -13.02
C ILE A 40 -7.15 2.46 -11.90
N SER A 41 -6.06 2.82 -11.23
CA SER A 41 -6.07 3.74 -10.09
C SER A 41 -5.01 4.82 -10.21
N VAL A 42 -5.28 5.99 -9.62
CA VAL A 42 -4.30 7.08 -9.46
C VAL A 42 -4.13 7.35 -7.98
N ASP A 43 -2.91 7.26 -7.45
CA ASP A 43 -2.60 7.38 -6.01
C ASP A 43 -3.55 6.56 -5.12
N ASP A 44 -3.75 5.29 -5.48
CA ASP A 44 -4.64 4.32 -4.82
C ASP A 44 -6.15 4.63 -4.87
N ILE A 45 -6.55 5.65 -5.64
CA ILE A 45 -7.96 5.97 -5.92
C ILE A 45 -8.36 5.26 -7.21
N LEU A 46 -9.32 4.34 -7.12
CA LEU A 46 -9.90 3.68 -8.29
C LEU A 46 -10.54 4.72 -9.23
N ILE A 47 -10.06 4.76 -10.47
CA ILE A 47 -10.57 5.63 -11.53
C ILE A 47 -11.51 4.87 -12.44
N SER A 48 -11.10 3.70 -12.92
CA SER A 48 -11.86 2.90 -13.87
C SER A 48 -11.52 1.41 -13.79
N ARG A 49 -12.26 0.60 -14.53
CA ARG A 49 -12.02 -0.83 -14.72
C ARG A 49 -12.19 -1.20 -16.20
N SER A 50 -11.39 -2.14 -16.68
CA SER A 50 -11.56 -2.71 -18.01
C SER A 50 -12.70 -3.71 -18.08
N THR A 51 -13.06 -4.13 -19.29
CA THR A 51 -13.90 -5.32 -19.47
C THR A 51 -13.17 -6.58 -19.01
N THR A 52 -13.93 -7.57 -18.56
CA THR A 52 -13.42 -8.90 -18.22
C THR A 52 -13.25 -9.74 -19.47
N LYS A 53 -12.04 -10.25 -19.70
CA LYS A 53 -11.79 -11.25 -20.74
C LYS A 53 -11.99 -12.63 -20.14
N GLN A 54 -12.55 -13.55 -20.92
CA GLN A 54 -12.88 -14.88 -20.44
C GLN A 54 -11.74 -15.85 -20.76
N ARG A 55 -11.40 -16.70 -19.80
CA ARG A 55 -10.55 -17.89 -19.94
C ARG A 55 -9.25 -17.62 -20.71
N THR A 56 -8.41 -16.71 -20.22
CA THR A 56 -7.12 -16.40 -20.86
C THR A 56 -6.05 -15.91 -19.88
N PHE A 57 -4.78 -16.27 -20.14
CA PHE A 57 -3.60 -15.66 -19.50
C PHE A 57 -2.95 -14.57 -20.37
N LYS A 58 -3.50 -14.34 -21.56
CA LYS A 58 -3.05 -13.36 -22.55
C LYS A 58 -4.23 -12.50 -23.00
N PRO A 59 -4.85 -11.72 -22.09
CA PRO A 59 -6.01 -10.89 -22.43
C PRO A 59 -5.61 -9.71 -23.33
N VAL A 60 -6.48 -9.39 -24.30
CA VAL A 60 -6.39 -8.21 -25.16
C VAL A 60 -7.63 -7.35 -24.93
N TRP A 61 -7.44 -6.13 -24.44
CA TRP A 61 -8.51 -5.18 -24.13
C TRP A 61 -8.69 -4.14 -25.24
N ASN A 62 -7.62 -3.44 -25.62
CA ASN A 62 -7.66 -2.28 -26.52
C ASN A 62 -8.70 -1.23 -26.10
N GLU A 63 -8.76 -0.94 -24.80
CA GLU A 63 -9.71 -0.01 -24.19
C GLU A 63 -9.05 1.33 -23.86
N TYR A 64 -9.81 2.43 -23.96
CA TYR A 64 -9.32 3.79 -23.74
C TYR A 64 -9.95 4.40 -22.49
N PHE A 65 -9.14 5.08 -21.70
CA PHE A 65 -9.53 5.73 -20.46
C PHE A 65 -8.96 7.14 -20.42
N THR A 66 -9.78 8.11 -20.03
CA THR A 66 -9.36 9.50 -19.87
C THR A 66 -9.74 9.98 -18.48
N ALA A 67 -8.79 10.58 -17.76
CA ALA A 67 -9.03 11.11 -16.43
C ALA A 67 -8.29 12.44 -16.22
N GLU A 68 -8.97 13.40 -15.60
CA GLU A 68 -8.33 14.60 -15.04
C GLU A 68 -7.77 14.25 -13.67
N VAL A 69 -6.48 14.53 -13.47
CA VAL A 69 -5.77 14.21 -12.24
C VAL A 69 -5.06 15.45 -11.71
N HIS A 70 -5.04 15.59 -10.39
CA HIS A 70 -4.44 16.73 -9.71
C HIS A 70 -3.42 16.27 -8.68
N ASN A 71 -2.21 16.82 -8.75
CA ASN A 71 -1.11 16.47 -7.85
C ASN A 71 -0.91 14.94 -7.77
N ALA A 72 -1.06 14.25 -8.91
CA ALA A 72 -0.96 12.80 -9.04
C ALA A 72 0.50 12.36 -9.01
N GLN A 73 0.80 11.28 -8.28
CA GLN A 73 2.16 10.75 -8.20
C GLN A 73 2.31 9.45 -8.98
N ASN A 74 1.34 8.53 -8.86
CA ASN A 74 1.44 7.20 -9.43
C ASN A 74 0.17 6.75 -10.15
N LEU A 75 0.37 6.05 -11.26
CA LEU A 75 -0.62 5.23 -11.95
C LEU A 75 -0.47 3.79 -11.46
N GLY A 76 -1.55 3.22 -10.92
CA GLY A 76 -1.63 1.82 -10.52
C GLY A 76 -2.50 1.01 -11.48
N LEU A 77 -2.01 -0.17 -11.86
CA LEU A 77 -2.76 -1.15 -12.65
C LEU A 77 -2.79 -2.46 -11.89
N THR A 78 -3.98 -2.94 -11.52
CA THR A 78 -4.15 -4.21 -10.80
C THR A 78 -4.96 -5.18 -11.64
N VAL A 79 -4.39 -6.34 -11.95
CA VAL A 79 -5.06 -7.43 -12.65
C VAL A 79 -5.79 -8.31 -11.62
N LEU A 80 -7.08 -8.54 -11.85
CA LEU A 80 -7.93 -9.40 -11.02
C LEU A 80 -8.60 -10.47 -11.88
N HIS A 81 -8.81 -11.64 -11.30
CA HIS A 81 -9.67 -12.69 -11.84
C HIS A 81 -11.09 -12.50 -11.29
N ALA A 82 -12.06 -12.29 -12.18
CA ALA A 82 -13.47 -12.25 -11.83
C ALA A 82 -13.94 -13.63 -11.36
N ALA A 83 -14.26 -13.77 -10.07
CA ALA A 83 -14.67 -15.03 -9.47
C ALA A 83 -15.82 -14.81 -8.49
N VAL A 84 -16.70 -15.79 -8.35
CA VAL A 84 -17.80 -15.76 -7.38
C VAL A 84 -17.37 -16.60 -6.17
N PRO A 85 -17.41 -16.08 -4.92
CA PRO A 85 -18.12 -14.88 -4.46
C PRO A 85 -17.30 -13.57 -4.46
N SER A 86 -16.00 -13.63 -4.74
CA SER A 86 -15.12 -12.46 -4.69
C SER A 86 -13.99 -12.56 -5.70
N ASP A 87 -13.68 -11.44 -6.34
CA ASP A 87 -12.56 -11.35 -7.28
C ASP A 87 -11.22 -11.66 -6.61
N VAL A 88 -10.37 -12.37 -7.35
CA VAL A 88 -9.06 -12.84 -6.86
C VAL A 88 -7.97 -11.99 -7.48
N PHE A 89 -7.10 -11.42 -6.63
CA PHE A 89 -5.90 -10.72 -7.10
C PHE A 89 -5.02 -11.65 -7.94
N VAL A 90 -4.50 -11.16 -9.07
CA VAL A 90 -3.56 -11.89 -9.94
C VAL A 90 -2.19 -11.23 -9.86
N ALA A 91 -2.09 -9.96 -10.25
CA ALA A 91 -0.84 -9.21 -10.27
C ALA A 91 -1.10 -7.70 -10.28
N ASN A 92 -0.09 -6.87 -10.01
CA ASN A 92 -0.19 -5.42 -10.16
C ASN A 92 1.14 -4.77 -10.56
N CYS A 93 1.05 -3.54 -11.04
CA CYS A 93 2.19 -2.64 -11.18
C CYS A 93 1.80 -1.22 -10.73
N THR A 94 2.80 -0.41 -10.45
CA THR A 94 2.65 1.01 -10.12
C THR A 94 3.77 1.77 -10.79
N VAL A 95 3.43 2.79 -11.57
CA VAL A 95 4.40 3.61 -12.32
C VAL A 95 4.21 5.06 -11.93
N SER A 96 5.30 5.80 -11.71
CA SER A 96 5.18 7.21 -11.37
C SER A 96 4.88 8.05 -12.61
N PHE A 97 4.07 9.11 -12.44
CA PHE A 97 3.83 10.06 -13.53
C PHE A 97 5.08 10.84 -13.93
N ASP A 98 6.06 10.97 -13.03
CA ASP A 98 7.34 11.60 -13.33
C ASP A 98 8.18 10.74 -14.28
N GLU A 99 8.29 9.43 -14.03
CA GLU A 99 8.94 8.48 -14.93
C GLU A 99 8.28 8.48 -16.31
N LEU A 100 6.94 8.45 -16.37
CA LEU A 100 6.18 8.51 -17.62
C LEU A 100 6.38 9.83 -18.38
N ALA A 101 6.43 10.95 -17.66
CA ALA A 101 6.65 12.26 -18.29
C ALA A 101 8.08 12.40 -18.82
N ASN A 102 9.06 11.83 -18.13
CA ASN A 102 10.47 11.88 -18.55
C ASN A 102 10.75 10.92 -19.72
N SER A 103 10.17 9.72 -19.72
CA SER A 103 10.33 8.76 -20.83
C SER A 103 9.75 9.28 -22.14
N ALA A 104 8.62 9.99 -22.10
CA ALA A 104 8.02 10.63 -23.27
C ALA A 104 8.95 11.70 -23.89
N LYS A 105 9.55 12.54 -23.03
CA LYS A 105 10.47 13.61 -23.45
C LYS A 105 11.74 13.04 -24.08
N GLU A 106 12.31 11.97 -23.52
CA GLU A 106 13.50 11.31 -24.05
C GLU A 106 13.27 10.69 -25.43
N GLN A 107 12.05 10.19 -25.69
CA GLN A 107 11.67 9.59 -26.97
C GLN A 107 11.15 10.60 -28.00
N GLY A 108 11.02 11.88 -27.64
CA GLY A 108 10.46 12.92 -28.51
C GLY A 108 9.00 12.69 -28.91
N SER A 109 8.27 11.89 -28.13
CA SER A 109 6.88 11.50 -28.38
C SER A 109 5.95 12.06 -27.29
N SER A 110 4.72 12.42 -27.64
CA SER A 110 3.69 12.78 -26.65
C SER A 110 3.08 11.55 -25.95
N GLU A 111 3.31 10.36 -26.50
CA GLU A 111 2.77 9.08 -26.04
C GLU A 111 3.90 8.14 -25.61
N ASN A 112 3.73 7.49 -24.46
CA ASN A 112 4.56 6.37 -24.05
C ASN A 112 3.87 5.06 -24.42
N ASP A 113 4.41 4.35 -25.39
CA ASP A 113 4.03 2.99 -25.75
C ASP A 113 5.00 2.02 -25.05
N ILE A 114 4.57 1.40 -23.95
CA ILE A 114 5.47 0.66 -23.05
C ILE A 114 4.87 -0.64 -22.51
N TRP A 115 5.74 -1.62 -22.32
CA TRP A 115 5.49 -2.82 -21.51
C TRP A 115 5.97 -2.57 -20.08
N ILE A 116 5.13 -2.91 -19.11
CA ILE A 116 5.42 -2.78 -17.68
C ILE A 116 5.32 -4.16 -17.03
N ASP A 117 6.34 -4.54 -16.27
CA ASP A 117 6.32 -5.80 -15.52
C ASP A 117 5.30 -5.75 -14.38
N LEU A 118 4.54 -6.83 -14.23
CA LEU A 118 3.58 -7.02 -13.15
C LEU A 118 4.20 -7.90 -12.05
N GLU A 119 3.96 -7.54 -10.80
CA GLU A 119 4.30 -8.37 -9.64
C GLU A 119 3.10 -9.22 -9.21
N PRO A 120 3.25 -10.54 -8.96
CA PRO A 120 4.50 -11.31 -8.94
C PRO A 120 4.97 -11.84 -10.32
N ALA A 121 4.11 -11.82 -11.34
CA ALA A 121 4.44 -12.31 -12.67
C ALA A 121 3.53 -11.72 -13.75
N GLY A 122 4.08 -11.66 -14.97
CA GLY A 122 3.41 -11.17 -16.17
C GLY A 122 3.87 -9.77 -16.53
N LYS A 123 3.36 -9.26 -17.64
CA LYS A 123 3.61 -7.91 -18.11
C LYS A 123 2.38 -7.35 -18.79
N ILE A 124 2.22 -6.03 -18.73
CA ILE A 124 1.07 -5.31 -19.29
C ILE A 124 1.54 -4.24 -20.27
N HIS A 125 0.87 -4.16 -21.40
CA HIS A 125 1.14 -3.21 -22.47
C HIS A 125 0.16 -2.05 -22.39
N ILE A 126 0.68 -0.83 -22.30
CA ILE A 126 -0.12 0.38 -22.28
C ILE A 126 0.45 1.42 -23.24
N VAL A 127 -0.44 2.27 -23.76
CA VAL A 127 -0.07 3.53 -24.40
C VAL A 127 -0.62 4.66 -23.53
N ILE A 128 0.22 5.58 -23.08
CA ILE A 128 -0.20 6.67 -22.18
C ILE A 128 0.30 8.04 -22.66
N GLU A 129 -0.65 8.97 -22.77
CA GLU A 129 -0.42 10.37 -23.10
C GLU A 129 -0.68 11.23 -21.85
N LEU A 130 0.28 12.09 -21.50
CA LEU A 130 0.19 13.00 -20.36
C LEU A 130 0.12 14.45 -20.84
N GLN A 131 -1.05 15.07 -20.71
CA GLN A 131 -1.25 16.47 -21.06
C GLN A 131 -1.19 17.33 -19.80
N SER A 132 0.01 17.86 -19.47
CA SER A 132 0.21 18.76 -18.33
C SER A 132 -0.48 20.11 -18.56
N VAL A 133 -1.15 20.64 -17.54
CA VAL A 133 -1.65 22.03 -17.56
C VAL A 133 -0.54 23.08 -17.49
N GLU A 134 0.68 22.70 -17.11
CA GLU A 134 1.84 23.62 -17.11
C GLU A 134 2.41 23.85 -18.52
N ASN A 135 2.02 23.03 -19.51
CA ASN A 135 2.46 23.14 -20.91
C ASN A 135 1.57 24.04 -21.79
N VAL A 136 0.77 24.95 -21.21
CA VAL A 136 0.16 26.03 -22.00
C VAL A 136 1.18 27.17 -22.13
N ALA A 137 2.21 26.92 -22.95
CA ALA A 137 2.97 28.00 -23.57
C ALA A 137 2.00 28.76 -24.48
N ALA A 138 1.74 30.01 -24.09
CA ALA A 138 1.26 31.14 -24.88
C ALA A 138 0.59 30.81 -26.23
N GLU A 139 -0.74 30.73 -26.25
CA GLU A 139 -1.54 31.30 -27.34
C GLU A 139 -2.81 31.98 -26.77
N GLU A 140 -3.21 33.05 -27.46
CA GLU A 140 -4.01 34.19 -27.00
C GLU A 140 -5.43 33.91 -26.50
N PRO A 141 -5.99 34.79 -25.62
CA PRO A 141 -7.30 34.59 -25.01
C PRO A 141 -8.42 34.79 -26.03
N ARG A 142 -9.06 33.69 -26.45
CA ARG A 142 -10.41 33.76 -27.02
C ARG A 142 -11.41 33.69 -25.89
N GLU A 143 -12.02 34.83 -25.62
CA GLU A 143 -13.19 34.96 -24.75
C GLU A 143 -14.25 33.94 -25.13
N PHE A 144 -14.69 33.13 -24.16
CA PHE A 144 -15.97 32.43 -24.28
C PHE A 144 -16.77 32.53 -23.00
N LYS A 145 -18.01 32.98 -23.18
CA LYS A 145 -18.93 33.49 -22.17
C LYS A 145 -19.28 32.47 -21.10
N GLN A 146 -19.29 33.00 -19.88
CA GLN A 146 -19.90 32.44 -18.68
C GLN A 146 -21.22 31.70 -18.96
N ARG A 147 -21.23 30.39 -18.72
CA ARG A 147 -22.47 29.67 -18.40
C ARG A 147 -22.38 29.15 -16.96
N GLN A 148 -23.32 29.66 -16.18
CA GLN A 148 -23.55 29.35 -14.78
C GLN A 148 -23.75 27.84 -14.58
N GLY A 149 -23.03 27.27 -13.62
CA GLY A 149 -23.14 25.86 -13.26
C GLY A 149 -22.69 25.66 -11.81
N LEU A 150 -23.70 25.64 -10.94
CA LEU A 150 -23.65 25.44 -9.49
C LEU A 150 -22.84 24.19 -9.07
N ASN A 151 -21.73 24.38 -8.34
CA ASN A 151 -21.42 23.72 -7.05
C ASN A 151 -19.98 23.97 -6.61
N ARG A 152 -19.78 24.97 -5.75
CA ARG A 152 -18.62 25.03 -4.85
C ARG A 152 -18.62 23.79 -3.97
N ARG A 153 -17.64 22.88 -4.12
CA ARG A 153 -17.28 21.96 -3.03
C ARG A 153 -15.81 22.14 -2.69
N ARG A 154 -15.60 22.49 -1.43
CA ARG A 154 -14.35 22.90 -0.79
C ARG A 154 -13.25 21.84 -0.98
N GLY A 155 -12.03 22.32 -1.26
CA GLY A 155 -10.87 21.49 -1.56
C GLY A 155 -10.53 20.44 -0.50
N ALA A 156 -10.00 19.30 -0.96
CA ALA A 156 -9.55 18.22 -0.09
C ALA A 156 -8.19 18.55 0.55
N MET A 157 -8.18 18.57 1.88
CA MET A 157 -7.01 18.82 2.72
C MET A 157 -5.94 17.72 2.54
N ARG A 158 -4.71 18.11 2.16
CA ARG A 158 -3.50 17.27 2.14
C ARG A 158 -3.35 16.49 3.46
N GLN A 159 -3.10 15.17 3.40
CA GLN A 159 -2.89 14.35 4.60
C GLN A 159 -1.40 14.30 4.98
N ARG A 160 -1.07 14.50 6.27
CA ARG A 160 0.30 14.45 6.79
C ARG A 160 0.73 13.00 7.07
N ILE A 161 1.95 12.65 6.68
CA ILE A 161 2.60 11.37 7.00
C ILE A 161 3.40 11.55 8.31
N HIS A 162 3.22 10.61 9.25
CA HIS A 162 3.96 10.59 10.51
C HIS A 162 5.02 9.49 10.45
N GLN A 163 6.30 9.86 10.56
CA GLN A 163 7.40 8.89 10.50
C GLN A 163 7.95 8.59 11.90
N VAL A 164 7.83 7.34 12.34
CA VAL A 164 8.25 6.88 13.68
C VAL A 164 8.96 5.54 13.57
N ASN A 165 10.23 5.44 14.00
CA ASN A 165 11.02 4.18 13.98
C ASN A 165 10.97 3.41 12.64
N GLY A 166 11.00 4.13 11.51
CA GLY A 166 10.94 3.56 10.16
C GLY A 166 9.52 3.27 9.66
N HIS A 167 8.49 3.39 10.49
CA HIS A 167 7.10 3.33 10.06
C HIS A 167 6.68 4.65 9.39
N LYS A 168 5.96 4.56 8.26
CA LYS A 168 5.31 5.69 7.58
C LYS A 168 3.81 5.63 7.84
N PHE A 169 3.38 6.21 8.95
CA PHE A 169 1.99 6.18 9.41
C PHE A 169 1.14 7.22 8.67
N MET A 170 0.03 6.76 8.09
CA MET A 170 -0.97 7.61 7.43
C MET A 170 -2.35 7.40 8.02
N ALA A 171 -3.10 8.49 8.13
CA ALA A 171 -4.48 8.47 8.62
C ALA A 171 -5.39 7.71 7.67
N THR A 172 -5.99 6.61 8.14
CA THR A 172 -6.79 5.72 7.31
C THR A 172 -8.20 5.50 7.87
N ILE A 173 -9.14 5.19 6.99
CA ILE A 173 -10.47 4.72 7.34
C ILE A 173 -10.42 3.20 7.46
N LEU A 174 -10.56 2.69 8.67
CA LEU A 174 -10.59 1.25 8.94
C LEU A 174 -12.01 0.75 8.66
N ARG A 175 -12.22 0.06 7.54
CA ARG A 175 -13.58 -0.38 7.10
C ARG A 175 -14.12 -1.58 7.88
N GLN A 176 -13.29 -2.18 8.73
CA GLN A 176 -13.62 -3.35 9.54
C GLN A 176 -13.19 -3.11 10.99
N PRO A 177 -13.78 -3.85 11.96
CA PRO A 177 -13.32 -3.80 13.33
C PRO A 177 -11.81 -4.09 13.41
N THR A 178 -11.05 -3.12 13.92
CA THR A 178 -9.58 -3.17 13.91
C THR A 178 -9.05 -2.80 15.28
N PHE A 179 -8.06 -3.56 15.76
CA PHE A 179 -7.42 -3.36 17.05
C PHE A 179 -6.02 -2.75 16.88
N CYS A 180 -5.63 -1.91 17.84
CA CYS A 180 -4.34 -1.23 17.83
C CYS A 180 -3.21 -2.19 18.17
N SER A 181 -2.20 -2.32 17.33
CA SER A 181 -1.02 -3.17 17.60
C SER A 181 -0.20 -2.73 18.81
N HIS A 182 -0.29 -1.45 19.22
CA HIS A 182 0.46 -0.92 20.35
C HIS A 182 -0.22 -1.21 21.70
N CYS A 183 -1.49 -0.83 21.85
CA CYS A 183 -2.22 -0.98 23.12
C CYS A 183 -3.23 -2.13 23.15
N ARG A 184 -3.43 -2.82 22.02
CA ARG A 184 -4.38 -3.94 21.83
C ARG A 184 -5.86 -3.62 22.01
N GLU A 185 -6.19 -2.35 22.16
CA GLU A 185 -7.58 -1.88 22.29
C GLU A 185 -8.22 -1.60 20.92
N PHE A 186 -9.55 -1.68 20.90
CA PHE A 186 -10.36 -1.40 19.71
C PHE A 186 -10.15 0.04 19.20
N ILE A 187 -9.98 0.22 17.89
CA ILE A 187 -9.87 1.53 17.25
C ILE A 187 -11.28 1.97 16.84
N TRP A 188 -11.83 2.90 17.61
CA TRP A 188 -13.16 3.45 17.39
C TRP A 188 -13.08 4.91 16.92
N GLY A 189 -14.07 5.34 16.11
CA GLY A 189 -14.26 6.74 15.72
C GLY A 189 -15.01 6.90 14.40
N LEU A 190 -15.45 8.12 14.11
CA LEU A 190 -16.06 8.48 12.82
C LEU A 190 -14.98 8.91 11.81
N GLY A 191 -15.02 8.37 10.59
CA GLY A 191 -14.08 8.71 9.52
C GLY A 191 -12.73 8.02 9.66
N LYS A 192 -11.61 8.78 9.61
CA LYS A 192 -10.27 8.20 9.79
C LYS A 192 -10.05 7.87 11.25
N GLN A 193 -10.00 6.59 11.59
CA GLN A 193 -10.06 6.10 12.96
C GLN A 193 -8.67 5.90 13.57
N GLY A 194 -7.72 5.47 12.75
CA GLY A 194 -6.36 5.13 13.15
C GLY A 194 -5.34 5.44 12.09
N TYR A 195 -4.09 5.12 12.40
CA TYR A 195 -2.96 5.24 11.49
C TYR A 195 -2.51 3.86 11.03
N GLN A 196 -2.26 3.72 9.74
CA GLN A 196 -1.70 2.51 9.14
C GLN A 196 -0.35 2.82 8.53
N CYS A 197 0.65 2.01 8.87
CA CYS A 197 1.95 2.05 8.23
C CYS A 197 1.82 1.56 6.79
N GLN A 198 2.19 2.39 5.82
CA GLN A 198 2.13 2.04 4.39
C GLN A 198 3.13 0.94 3.98
N VAL A 199 4.11 0.67 4.84
CA VAL A 199 5.20 -0.27 4.56
C VAL A 199 4.88 -1.68 5.07
N CYS A 200 4.51 -1.78 6.36
CA CYS A 200 4.30 -3.09 7.00
C CYS A 200 2.84 -3.40 7.32
N ASN A 201 1.89 -2.49 7.06
CA ASN A 201 0.48 -2.60 7.43
C ASN A 201 0.20 -2.65 8.95
N CYS A 202 1.17 -2.27 9.78
CA CYS A 202 0.94 -2.07 11.22
C CYS A 202 -0.11 -0.97 11.43
N VAL A 203 -1.14 -1.25 12.24
CA VAL A 203 -2.22 -0.30 12.54
C VAL A 203 -2.17 0.09 14.01
N VAL A 204 -2.29 1.39 14.28
CA VAL A 204 -2.29 1.97 15.64
C VAL A 204 -3.34 3.08 15.77
N HIS A 205 -3.73 3.42 17.00
CA HIS A 205 -4.52 4.64 17.23
C HIS A 205 -3.72 5.89 16.84
N LYS A 206 -4.43 6.97 16.51
CA LYS A 206 -3.82 8.30 16.34
C LYS A 206 -3.01 8.74 17.57
N ARG A 207 -3.42 8.35 18.79
CA ARG A 207 -2.68 8.67 20.03
C ARG A 207 -1.47 7.76 20.30
N CYS A 208 -1.41 6.58 19.68
CA CYS A 208 -0.41 5.56 19.98
C CYS A 208 0.76 5.58 18.99
N HIS A 209 0.65 6.28 17.85
CA HIS A 209 1.63 6.19 16.77
C HIS A 209 3.03 6.70 17.14
N GLU A 210 3.13 7.75 17.95
CA GLU A 210 4.41 8.30 18.46
C GLU A 210 5.06 7.39 19.52
N GLN A 211 4.29 6.47 20.11
CA GLN A 211 4.72 5.56 21.17
C GLN A 211 5.20 4.21 20.62
N VAL A 212 5.18 4.01 19.30
CA VAL A 212 5.62 2.76 18.67
C VAL A 212 7.15 2.68 18.73
N VAL A 213 7.66 1.81 19.60
CA VAL A 213 9.10 1.60 19.82
C VAL A 213 9.71 0.61 18.82
N SER A 214 8.93 -0.35 18.33
CA SER A 214 9.40 -1.36 17.39
C SER A 214 9.80 -0.73 16.05
N LYS A 215 10.92 -1.20 15.48
CA LYS A 215 11.35 -0.79 14.14
C LYS A 215 10.48 -1.44 13.07
N CYS A 216 10.29 -0.73 11.95
CA CYS A 216 9.59 -1.28 10.80
C CYS A 216 10.43 -2.37 10.09
N SER A 217 9.84 -3.54 9.89
CA SER A 217 10.49 -4.74 9.32
C SER A 217 11.00 -4.60 7.89
N ARG A 218 10.31 -3.83 7.03
CA ARG A 218 10.68 -3.67 5.60
C ARG A 218 11.53 -2.45 5.28
N MET A 219 12.04 -1.74 6.29
CA MET A 219 12.94 -0.60 6.09
C MET A 219 14.38 -0.91 6.54
N GLN A 220 14.73 -2.19 6.68
CA GLN A 220 16.04 -2.63 7.20
C GLN A 220 17.14 -2.80 6.13
N ASP A 221 16.86 -2.59 4.85
CA ASP A 221 17.91 -2.67 3.82
C ASP A 221 18.60 -1.30 3.65
N ASN A 222 19.84 -1.20 4.18
CA ASN A 222 20.98 -0.39 3.69
C ASN A 222 21.95 0.13 4.77
N THR A 223 22.08 -0.52 5.93
CA THR A 223 23.29 -0.34 6.74
C THR A 223 23.72 -1.65 7.35
N ASN A 224 24.91 -2.14 6.96
CA ASN A 224 25.64 -3.17 7.69
C ASN A 224 25.50 -2.93 9.20
N ASP A 225 24.88 -3.89 9.89
CA ASP A 225 24.72 -3.93 11.34
C ASP A 225 26.07 -4.25 11.99
N GLU A 226 27.01 -3.31 11.94
CA GLU A 226 28.09 -3.23 12.90
C GLU A 226 28.24 -1.77 13.31
N GLN A 227 28.08 -1.50 14.61
CA GLN A 227 28.28 -0.22 15.30
C GLN A 227 27.06 0.73 15.35
N ALA A 228 26.12 0.39 16.22
CA ALA A 228 25.42 1.36 17.06
C ALA A 228 25.66 1.05 18.55
N ALA A 229 26.93 1.14 18.95
CA ALA A 229 27.30 1.40 20.33
C ALA A 229 26.85 2.82 20.70
N GLY A 230 25.63 2.94 21.25
CA GLY A 230 25.08 4.24 21.65
C GLY A 230 23.61 4.17 22.07
N GLY A 231 23.32 3.47 23.16
CA GLY A 231 21.98 3.44 23.79
C GLY A 231 21.39 2.04 23.83
N ARG A 232 21.66 1.35 24.94
CA ARG A 232 21.25 -0.01 25.31
C ARG A 232 19.76 -0.27 25.01
N PHE A 233 19.42 -1.48 24.55
CA PHE A 233 18.08 -2.08 24.32
C PHE A 233 17.73 -2.37 22.84
N ASN A 234 18.49 -3.26 22.20
CA ASN A 234 18.05 -3.96 20.99
C ASN A 234 17.34 -5.26 21.39
N ILE A 235 16.01 -5.22 21.50
CA ILE A 235 15.21 -6.44 21.72
C ILE A 235 15.03 -7.12 20.36
N ASN A 236 15.68 -8.27 20.19
CA ASN A 236 15.60 -9.09 18.98
C ASN A 236 15.28 -10.55 19.38
N ILE A 237 14.07 -10.74 19.89
CA ILE A 237 13.54 -12.03 20.35
C ILE A 237 12.41 -12.40 19.38
N PRO A 238 12.64 -13.31 18.42
CA PRO A 238 11.65 -13.67 17.43
C PRO A 238 10.49 -14.46 18.06
N HIS A 239 9.30 -14.34 17.49
CA HIS A 239 8.14 -15.14 17.88
C HIS A 239 8.27 -16.59 17.39
N ARG A 240 7.84 -17.56 18.19
CA ARG A 240 7.71 -18.96 17.79
C ARG A 240 6.31 -19.22 17.25
N PHE A 241 6.13 -19.07 15.94
CA PHE A 241 4.83 -19.19 15.29
C PHE A 241 4.40 -20.64 15.08
N MET A 242 3.18 -20.97 15.51
CA MET A 242 2.50 -22.22 15.24
C MET A 242 1.16 -21.97 14.56
N VAL A 243 0.79 -22.80 13.58
CA VAL A 243 -0.51 -22.68 12.93
C VAL A 243 -1.61 -23.04 13.92
N HIS A 244 -2.54 -22.11 14.15
CA HIS A 244 -3.61 -22.29 15.12
C HIS A 244 -5.00 -22.14 14.47
N SER A 245 -5.96 -22.92 14.97
CA SER A 245 -7.36 -22.86 14.60
C SER A 245 -8.16 -22.21 15.72
N TYR A 246 -8.65 -21.00 15.47
CA TYR A 246 -9.40 -20.21 16.44
C TYR A 246 -10.88 -20.60 16.39
N LYS A 247 -11.46 -20.86 17.56
CA LYS A 247 -12.89 -21.20 17.72
C LYS A 247 -13.79 -19.97 17.88
N ARG A 248 -13.20 -18.79 18.01
CA ARG A 248 -13.89 -17.51 18.19
C ARG A 248 -13.27 -16.47 17.25
N PRO A 249 -13.99 -15.38 16.92
CA PRO A 249 -13.40 -14.28 16.15
C PRO A 249 -12.13 -13.76 16.84
N THR A 250 -10.99 -13.91 16.17
CA THR A 250 -9.67 -13.49 16.68
C THR A 250 -9.06 -12.50 15.69
N TYR A 251 -8.25 -11.57 16.19
CA TYR A 251 -7.67 -10.48 15.39
C TYR A 251 -6.15 -10.61 15.37
N CYS A 252 -5.54 -10.15 14.28
CA CYS A 252 -4.11 -10.12 14.14
C CYS A 252 -3.53 -8.97 14.98
N ASP A 253 -2.57 -9.27 15.86
CA ASP A 253 -1.88 -8.30 16.71
C ASP A 253 -0.94 -7.35 15.95
N HIS A 254 -0.69 -7.60 14.67
CA HIS A 254 0.15 -6.75 13.81
C HIS A 254 -0.68 -5.77 12.96
N CYS A 255 -1.58 -6.29 12.12
CA CYS A 255 -2.40 -5.44 11.24
C CYS A 255 -3.78 -5.08 11.82
N GLY A 256 -4.09 -5.57 13.03
CA GLY A 256 -5.33 -5.28 13.76
C GLY A 256 -6.59 -5.95 13.20
N SER A 257 -6.50 -6.60 12.03
CA SER A 257 -7.65 -7.13 11.28
C SER A 257 -7.98 -8.58 11.66
N MET A 258 -9.23 -8.99 11.46
CA MET A 258 -9.70 -10.33 11.82
C MET A 258 -8.96 -11.45 11.09
N LEU A 259 -8.68 -12.56 11.79
CA LEU A 259 -8.17 -13.81 11.24
C LEU A 259 -9.35 -14.57 10.62
N TYR A 260 -9.51 -14.48 9.31
CA TYR A 260 -10.62 -15.10 8.58
C TYR A 260 -10.41 -16.59 8.31
N GLY A 261 -11.51 -17.36 8.30
CA GLY A 261 -11.55 -18.78 7.95
C GLY A 261 -12.17 -19.68 9.02
N LEU A 262 -12.50 -20.92 8.65
CA LEU A 262 -13.13 -21.90 9.55
C LEU A 262 -12.10 -22.68 10.40
N LEU A 263 -10.91 -22.94 9.86
CA LEU A 263 -9.81 -23.67 10.52
C LEU A 263 -8.47 -23.07 10.08
N ARG A 264 -7.43 -23.19 10.90
CA ARG A 264 -6.05 -22.76 10.61
C ARG A 264 -5.97 -21.32 10.09
N GLN A 265 -6.77 -20.42 10.67
CA GLN A 265 -6.95 -19.04 10.21
C GLN A 265 -5.69 -18.20 10.33
N GLY A 266 -4.79 -18.55 11.26
CA GLY A 266 -3.59 -17.78 11.53
C GLY A 266 -2.51 -18.56 12.26
N LEU A 267 -1.56 -17.79 12.75
CA LEU A 267 -0.43 -18.23 13.54
C LEU A 267 -0.64 -17.73 14.98
N GLN A 268 -0.28 -18.54 15.97
CA GLN A 268 -0.18 -18.13 17.36
C GLN A 268 1.26 -18.31 17.81
N CYS A 269 1.79 -17.36 18.58
CA CYS A 269 3.09 -17.51 19.21
C CYS A 269 2.97 -18.41 20.45
N GLU A 270 3.72 -19.51 20.53
CA GLU A 270 3.69 -20.41 21.70
C GLU A 270 4.18 -19.75 23.00
N ALA A 271 5.00 -18.70 22.89
CA ALA A 271 5.64 -18.08 24.04
C ALA A 271 4.86 -16.88 24.60
N CYS A 272 4.01 -16.22 23.80
CA CYS A 272 3.34 -14.99 24.20
C CYS A 272 1.87 -14.90 23.77
N ASP A 273 1.34 -15.98 23.21
CA ASP A 273 -0.06 -16.15 22.77
C ASP A 273 -0.60 -15.12 21.78
N MET A 274 0.29 -14.29 21.21
CA MET A 274 -0.07 -13.31 20.18
C MET A 274 -0.40 -14.00 18.87
N ASN A 275 -1.40 -13.45 18.18
CA ASN A 275 -2.06 -14.04 17.04
C ASN A 275 -1.77 -13.22 15.78
N PHE A 276 -1.41 -13.88 14.69
CA PHE A 276 -0.96 -13.22 13.47
C PHE A 276 -1.55 -13.88 12.22
N HIS A 277 -1.80 -13.10 11.16
CA HIS A 277 -2.03 -13.72 9.86
C HIS A 277 -0.76 -14.40 9.36
N LYS A 278 -0.91 -15.46 8.57
CA LYS A 278 0.20 -16.10 7.84
C LYS A 278 0.97 -15.07 6.98
N ARG A 279 0.24 -14.15 6.31
CA ARG A 279 0.84 -13.06 5.53
C ARG A 279 1.61 -12.02 6.36
N CYS A 280 1.25 -11.86 7.64
CA CYS A 280 1.87 -10.87 8.51
C CYS A 280 3.19 -11.36 9.10
N GLN A 281 3.43 -12.68 9.14
CA GLN A 281 4.59 -13.32 9.77
C GLN A 281 5.92 -12.62 9.46
N LYS A 282 6.19 -12.33 8.18
CA LYS A 282 7.44 -11.69 7.73
C LYS A 282 7.59 -10.22 8.17
N ASN A 283 6.47 -9.58 8.53
CA ASN A 283 6.43 -8.16 8.85
C ASN A 283 6.37 -7.88 10.38
N VAL A 284 6.22 -8.93 11.20
CA VAL A 284 6.17 -8.82 12.68
C VAL A 284 7.55 -8.47 13.23
N ALA A 285 7.60 -7.60 14.24
CA ALA A 285 8.85 -7.24 14.92
C ALA A 285 9.34 -8.38 15.83
N ASN A 286 10.65 -8.53 15.99
CA ASN A 286 11.26 -9.52 16.88
C ASN A 286 11.28 -9.03 18.34
N ASN A 287 10.11 -8.82 18.94
CA ASN A 287 9.97 -8.37 20.32
C ASN A 287 9.05 -9.29 21.14
N CYS A 288 9.14 -10.59 20.91
CA CYS A 288 8.31 -11.59 21.57
C CYS A 288 8.43 -11.50 23.11
N GLY A 289 7.28 -11.62 23.79
CA GLY A 289 7.19 -11.56 25.25
C GLY A 289 7.23 -10.14 25.84
N VAL A 290 7.39 -9.10 25.02
CA VAL A 290 7.44 -7.71 25.49
C VAL A 290 6.10 -7.02 25.24
N ASN A 291 5.55 -6.36 26.26
CA ASN A 291 4.36 -5.53 26.10
C ASN A 291 4.74 -4.16 25.52
N PRO A 292 4.30 -3.81 24.29
CA PRO A 292 4.71 -2.57 23.63
C PRO A 292 4.32 -1.31 24.41
N LYS A 293 3.18 -1.32 25.09
CA LYS A 293 2.67 -0.20 25.88
C LYS A 293 3.54 0.05 27.12
N GLN A 294 3.77 -1.00 27.91
CA GLN A 294 4.61 -0.90 29.11
C GLN A 294 6.05 -0.51 28.75
N MET A 295 6.58 -1.05 27.64
CA MET A 295 7.91 -0.67 27.16
C MET A 295 7.99 0.83 26.81
N ALA A 296 6.98 1.37 26.11
CA ALA A 296 6.93 2.79 25.80
C ALA A 296 6.80 3.67 27.06
N GLU A 297 6.03 3.24 28.06
CA GLU A 297 5.89 3.94 29.34
C GLU A 297 7.23 4.00 30.10
N ILE A 298 7.95 2.87 30.18
CA ILE A 298 9.28 2.80 30.81
C ILE A 298 10.30 3.68 30.07
N LEU A 299 10.33 3.63 28.74
CA LEU A 299 11.25 4.45 27.95
C LEU A 299 10.95 5.94 28.08
N SER A 300 9.67 6.31 28.13
CA SER A 300 9.23 7.68 28.39
C SER A 300 9.69 8.16 29.76
N ALA A 301 9.57 7.33 30.81
CA ALA A 301 10.03 7.64 32.16
C ALA A 301 11.56 7.85 32.24
N ILE A 302 12.32 7.19 31.37
CA ILE A 302 13.78 7.32 31.25
C ILE A 302 14.17 8.50 30.32
N GLY A 303 13.20 9.23 29.75
CA GLY A 303 13.44 10.38 28.87
C GLY A 303 13.78 10.04 27.42
N ILE A 304 13.58 8.78 27.02
CA ILE A 304 13.81 8.26 25.67
C ILE A 304 12.47 8.19 24.93
N SER A 305 12.22 9.15 24.04
CA SER A 305 11.02 9.14 23.16
C SER A 305 11.32 8.40 21.84
N GLY A 306 10.29 7.75 21.27
CA GLY A 306 10.40 7.00 20.00
C GLY A 306 10.98 7.82 18.83
N ASP A 307 10.74 9.13 18.79
CA ASP A 307 11.28 10.02 17.76
C ASP A 307 12.79 10.31 17.90
N LYS A 308 13.36 10.19 19.11
CA LYS A 308 14.78 10.48 19.36
C LYS A 308 15.71 9.35 18.92
N LEU A 309 15.18 8.17 18.60
CA LEU A 309 15.95 7.03 18.08
C LEU A 309 16.34 7.20 16.59
N SER A 310 15.74 8.16 15.86
CA SER A 310 15.96 8.36 14.41
C SER A 310 16.81 9.58 14.03
N LYS A 311 17.01 10.55 14.94
CA LYS A 311 17.77 11.78 14.63
C LYS A 311 19.27 11.60 14.84
N ARG A 312 19.96 11.13 13.79
CA ARG A 312 21.43 11.18 13.69
C ARG A 312 21.86 12.66 13.72
N LYS A 313 22.56 13.11 14.77
CA LYS A 313 23.30 14.38 14.71
C LYS A 313 24.37 14.24 13.63
N LYS A 314 24.26 14.98 12.51
CA LYS A 314 25.37 15.13 11.57
C LYS A 314 26.55 15.74 12.34
N LYS A 315 27.69 15.05 12.40
CA LYS A 315 28.94 15.65 12.88
C LYS A 315 29.34 16.76 11.89
N PRO A 316 29.65 17.98 12.34
CA PRO A 316 30.30 18.95 11.47
C PRO A 316 31.70 18.45 11.10
N LEU A 317 32.10 18.74 9.86
CA LEU A 317 33.43 18.49 9.29
C LEU A 317 34.52 19.22 10.08
#